data_AF-A0A1H5WER4-F1
#
_entry.id   AF-A0A1H5WER4-F1
#
_cell.length_a   1.000
_cell.length_b   1.000
_cell.length_c   1.000
_cell.angle_alpha   90.00
_cell.angle_beta   90.00
_cell.angle_gamma   90.00
#
_symmetry.space_group_name_H-M   'P 1'
#
loop_
_entity.id
_entity.type
_entity.pdbx_description
1 polymer ?
#
loop_
_entity_poly.entity_id
_entity_poly.type
_entity_poly.pdbx_seq_one_letter_code
_entity_poly.pdbx_strand_id
1 'polypeptide(L)'
;MKLFHASSELIKQPDVFHGRKNADFGQGFYLSPDRDFVNKWAGENFYINEYKLDLEGLKVVEFERNQDWFEYIFNNRRRKDTIEADVVIGPVANDTLYDSLGIITSGYLSNEEALSLLMIGPEYRQVAIKTIKGIKQLHWVDAMKIIDVTKEKELLKKEEEQYNEDFAKAMEKFDV
;
A
#
# COMPACT_ATOMS: atom_id res chain seq x y z
N MET A 1 -14.34 -10.60 -0.92
CA MET A 1 -13.65 -9.44 -1.52
C MET A 1 -12.69 -9.93 -2.61
N LYS A 2 -12.67 -9.32 -3.81
CA LYS A 2 -11.70 -9.63 -4.87
C LYS A 2 -10.45 -8.76 -4.68
N LEU A 3 -9.28 -9.37 -4.75
CA LEU A 3 -8.00 -8.74 -4.40
C LEU A 3 -6.89 -9.15 -5.37
N PHE A 4 -5.90 -8.28 -5.53
CA PHE A 4 -4.79 -8.45 -6.45
C PHE A 4 -3.44 -8.23 -5.77
N HIS A 5 -2.41 -8.96 -6.22
CA HIS A 5 -1.03 -8.81 -5.77
C HIS A 5 -0.05 -8.96 -6.94
N ALA A 6 0.79 -7.95 -7.16
CA ALA A 6 1.86 -7.99 -8.15
C ALA A 6 3.11 -8.66 -7.55
N SER A 7 3.66 -9.65 -8.25
CA SER A 7 4.90 -10.34 -7.86
C SER A 7 5.62 -10.89 -9.07
N SER A 8 6.94 -11.09 -9.01
CA SER A 8 7.66 -11.87 -10.02
C SER A 8 7.28 -13.36 -10.02
N GLU A 9 6.50 -13.80 -9.04
CA GLU A 9 6.12 -15.20 -8.83
C GLU A 9 4.60 -15.43 -8.86
N LEU A 10 4.23 -16.65 -9.25
CA LEU A 10 2.88 -17.18 -9.10
C LEU A 10 2.69 -17.68 -7.66
N ILE A 11 1.86 -16.99 -6.89
CA ILE A 11 1.70 -17.26 -5.46
C ILE A 11 0.34 -17.92 -5.23
N LYS A 12 0.30 -19.25 -5.15
CA LYS A 12 -0.95 -19.96 -4.81
C LYS A 12 -1.19 -20.08 -3.30
N GLN A 13 -0.12 -20.02 -2.52
CA GLN A 13 -0.14 -20.15 -1.07
C GLN A 13 0.73 -19.02 -0.48
N PRO A 14 0.14 -17.88 -0.13
CA PRO A 14 0.89 -16.76 0.41
C PRO A 14 1.38 -17.00 1.85
N ASP A 15 2.49 -16.35 2.19
CA ASP A 15 3.09 -16.33 3.52
C ASP A 15 3.09 -14.90 4.08
N VAL A 16 2.50 -14.72 5.26
CA VAL A 16 2.46 -13.42 5.95
C VAL A 16 3.80 -12.99 6.52
N PHE A 17 4.76 -13.91 6.67
CA PHE A 17 6.06 -13.64 7.29
C PHE A 17 7.17 -13.29 6.30
N HIS A 18 6.94 -13.45 4.99
CA HIS A 18 7.92 -13.13 3.95
C HIS A 18 8.09 -11.61 3.75
N GLY A 19 7.04 -10.84 4.02
CA GLY A 19 7.01 -9.39 3.80
C GLY A 19 7.90 -8.57 4.75
N ARG A 20 8.10 -7.30 4.38
CA ARG A 20 8.84 -6.31 5.19
C ARG A 20 8.17 -6.10 6.56
N LYS A 21 8.95 -6.01 7.63
CA LYS A 21 8.45 -5.71 8.98
C LYS A 21 8.06 -4.25 9.20
N ASN A 22 8.51 -3.36 8.32
CA ASN A 22 8.30 -1.92 8.38
C ASN A 22 7.42 -1.39 7.24
N ALA A 23 6.57 -2.24 6.66
CA ALA A 23 5.53 -1.77 5.73
C ALA A 23 4.45 -0.98 6.48
N ASP A 24 3.60 -0.24 5.76
CA ASP A 24 2.61 0.69 6.34
C ASP A 24 1.70 0.05 7.38
N PHE A 25 1.28 -1.19 7.16
CA PHE A 25 0.43 -1.96 8.09
C PHE A 25 1.21 -3.08 8.80
N GLY A 26 2.53 -2.93 8.97
CA GLY A 26 3.41 -3.91 9.61
C GLY A 26 3.71 -5.13 8.72
N GLN A 27 4.19 -6.23 9.31
CA GLN A 27 4.47 -7.44 8.53
C GLN A 27 3.18 -8.14 8.11
N GLY A 28 3.06 -8.54 6.84
CA GLY A 28 1.89 -9.26 6.33
C GLY A 28 1.99 -9.56 4.84
N PHE A 29 0.95 -10.20 4.30
CA PHE A 29 0.76 -10.37 2.86
C PHE A 29 -0.17 -9.28 2.33
N TYR A 30 0.37 -8.46 1.42
CA TYR A 30 -0.28 -7.24 0.94
C TYR A 30 -0.96 -7.46 -0.39
N LEU A 31 -2.23 -7.07 -0.46
CA LEU A 31 -3.03 -7.05 -1.68
C LEU A 31 -3.73 -5.70 -1.82
N SER A 32 -4.44 -5.50 -2.92
CA SER A 32 -5.33 -4.35 -3.10
C SER A 32 -6.58 -4.75 -3.90
N PRO A 33 -7.76 -4.18 -3.61
CA PRO A 33 -8.91 -4.27 -4.51
C PRO A 33 -8.72 -3.45 -5.80
N ASP A 34 -7.81 -2.47 -5.80
CA ASP A 34 -7.59 -1.55 -6.90
C ASP A 34 -6.60 -2.15 -7.90
N ARG A 35 -7.12 -2.87 -8.89
CA ARG A 35 -6.29 -3.52 -9.91
C ARG A 35 -5.36 -2.54 -10.64
N ASP A 36 -5.84 -1.34 -10.91
CA ASP A 36 -5.06 -0.30 -11.59
C ASP A 36 -3.86 0.15 -10.74
N PHE A 37 -4.02 0.21 -9.42
CA PHE A 37 -2.91 0.45 -8.50
C PHE A 37 -1.91 -0.70 -8.53
N VAL A 38 -2.39 -1.95 -8.46
CA VAL A 38 -1.50 -3.13 -8.48
C VAL A 38 -0.71 -3.22 -9.79
N ASN A 39 -1.30 -2.85 -10.93
CA ASN A 39 -0.61 -2.83 -12.21
C ASN A 39 0.57 -1.83 -12.23
N LYS A 40 0.49 -0.72 -11.48
CA LYS A 40 1.59 0.25 -11.38
C LYS A 40 2.81 -0.31 -10.65
N TRP A 41 2.61 -1.28 -9.76
CA TRP A 41 3.68 -1.99 -9.06
C TRP A 41 4.27 -3.16 -9.87
N ALA A 42 3.64 -3.52 -10.99
CA ALA A 42 4.08 -4.66 -11.77
C ALA A 42 5.33 -4.31 -12.61
N GLY A 43 6.37 -5.11 -12.46
CA GLY A 43 7.49 -5.12 -13.38
C GLY A 43 7.21 -5.94 -14.63
N GLU A 44 8.11 -5.85 -15.61
CA GLU A 44 8.09 -6.74 -16.75
C GLU A 44 8.23 -8.21 -16.29
N ASN A 45 7.45 -9.10 -16.89
CA ASN A 45 7.35 -10.52 -16.54
C ASN A 45 6.75 -10.83 -15.14
N PHE A 46 6.17 -9.85 -14.45
CA PHE A 46 5.45 -10.09 -13.19
C PHE A 46 4.12 -10.80 -13.45
N TYR A 47 3.57 -11.41 -12.39
CA TYR A 47 2.21 -11.89 -12.31
C TYR A 47 1.36 -10.94 -11.46
N ILE A 48 0.17 -10.63 -11.96
CA ILE A 48 -0.93 -10.11 -11.15
C ILE A 48 -1.71 -11.33 -10.63
N ASN A 49 -1.44 -11.72 -9.40
CA ASN A 49 -2.13 -12.80 -8.72
C ASN A 49 -3.50 -12.31 -8.22
N GLU A 50 -4.57 -13.04 -8.53
CA GLU A 50 -5.94 -12.73 -8.13
C GLU A 50 -6.40 -13.68 -7.01
N TYR A 51 -7.10 -13.10 -6.03
CA TYR A 51 -7.63 -13.83 -4.89
C TYR A 51 -9.06 -13.39 -4.56
N LYS A 52 -9.77 -14.28 -3.87
CA LYS A 52 -11.01 -13.99 -3.16
C LYS A 52 -10.78 -14.17 -1.66
N LEU A 53 -10.89 -13.08 -0.92
CA LEU A 53 -10.84 -13.07 0.54
C LEU A 53 -12.26 -13.16 1.11
N ASP A 54 -12.49 -14.14 1.98
CA ASP A 54 -13.62 -14.15 2.91
C ASP A 54 -13.23 -13.42 4.19
N LEU A 55 -14.14 -12.61 4.73
CA LEU A 55 -13.91 -11.84 5.95
C LEU A 55 -14.69 -12.43 7.15
N GLU A 56 -15.54 -13.42 6.92
CA GLU A 56 -16.41 -13.98 7.94
C GLU A 56 -15.60 -14.54 9.13
N GLY A 57 -15.84 -14.00 10.33
CA GLY A 57 -15.14 -14.43 11.53
C GLY A 57 -13.68 -13.96 11.64
N LEU A 58 -13.18 -13.10 10.75
CA LEU A 58 -11.88 -12.44 10.90
C LEU A 58 -12.00 -11.17 11.76
N LYS A 59 -10.94 -10.86 12.52
CA LYS A 59 -10.79 -9.55 13.16
C LYS A 59 -10.26 -8.56 12.12
N VAL A 60 -11.16 -7.75 11.57
CA VAL A 60 -10.85 -6.76 10.53
C VAL A 60 -10.74 -5.38 11.18
N VAL A 61 -9.67 -4.65 10.85
CA VAL A 61 -9.53 -3.23 11.17
C VAL A 61 -9.48 -2.45 9.86
N GLU A 62 -10.28 -1.40 9.78
CA GLU A 62 -10.38 -0.56 8.59
C GLU A 62 -10.06 0.89 8.94
N PHE A 63 -9.21 1.49 8.12
CA PHE A 63 -8.75 2.86 8.27
C PHE A 63 -9.29 3.73 7.14
N GLU A 64 -9.52 5.00 7.47
CA GLU A 64 -9.72 6.10 6.54
C GLU A 64 -8.48 6.99 6.52
N ARG A 65 -8.30 7.78 5.47
CA ARG A 65 -7.10 8.64 5.31
C ARG A 65 -7.15 9.84 6.27
N ASN A 66 -6.85 9.58 7.53
CA ASN A 66 -6.96 10.50 8.66
C ASN A 66 -5.77 10.37 9.64
N GLN A 67 -5.86 11.05 10.79
CA GLN A 67 -4.81 11.06 11.82
C GLN A 67 -4.53 9.66 12.41
N ASP A 68 -5.55 8.84 12.66
CA ASP A 68 -5.37 7.50 13.24
C ASP A 68 -4.62 6.58 12.27
N TRP A 69 -4.96 6.65 10.98
CA TRP A 69 -4.22 5.95 9.92
C TRP A 69 -2.77 6.42 9.85
N PHE A 70 -2.55 7.73 9.86
CA PHE A 70 -1.21 8.33 9.86
C PHE A 70 -0.34 7.81 11.00
N GLU A 71 -0.87 7.85 12.23
CA GLU A 71 -0.15 7.37 13.41
C GLU A 71 0.14 5.88 13.32
N TYR A 72 -0.80 5.08 12.81
CA TYR A 72 -0.60 3.65 12.63
C TYR A 72 0.52 3.36 11.62
N ILE A 73 0.50 3.99 10.43
CA ILE A 73 1.55 3.79 9.43
C ILE A 73 2.92 4.24 9.93
N PHE A 74 2.97 5.35 10.65
CA PHE A 74 4.21 5.94 11.15
C PHE A 74 4.85 5.07 12.24
N ASN A 75 4.03 4.45 13.09
CA ASN A 75 4.48 3.47 14.08
C ASN A 75 4.96 2.17 13.40
N ASN A 76 4.22 1.65 12.43
CA ASN A 76 4.59 0.44 11.70
C ASN A 76 5.90 0.57 10.92
N ARG A 77 6.14 1.71 10.27
CA ARG A 77 7.40 2.00 9.59
C ARG A 77 8.61 2.01 10.55
N ARG A 78 8.37 2.18 11.86
CA ARG A 78 9.35 2.03 12.95
C ARG A 78 9.33 0.65 13.61
N ARG A 79 8.70 -0.34 12.96
CA ARG A 79 8.53 -1.73 13.44
C ARG A 79 7.74 -1.82 14.75
N LYS A 80 6.84 -0.87 14.99
CA LYS A 80 5.96 -0.86 16.15
C LYS A 80 4.52 -1.07 15.70
N ASP A 81 4.18 -2.33 15.41
CA ASP A 81 2.81 -2.70 15.10
C ASP A 81 1.98 -2.74 16.38
N THR A 82 0.99 -1.86 16.46
CA THR A 82 0.18 -1.62 17.66
C THR A 82 -1.19 -2.29 17.59
N ILE A 83 -1.54 -2.94 16.47
CA ILE A 83 -2.87 -3.50 16.26
C ILE A 83 -2.79 -5.00 16.08
N GLU A 84 -3.51 -5.72 16.92
CA GLU A 84 -3.77 -7.14 16.74
C GLU A 84 -5.01 -7.29 15.84
N ALA A 85 -4.81 -7.63 14.57
CA ALA A 85 -5.89 -7.90 13.61
C ALA A 85 -5.52 -9.08 12.71
N ASP A 86 -6.52 -9.77 12.16
CA ASP A 86 -6.31 -10.77 11.11
C ASP A 86 -6.08 -10.10 9.75
N VAL A 87 -6.80 -8.99 9.50
CA VAL A 87 -6.76 -8.20 8.27
C VAL A 87 -6.81 -6.72 8.62
N VAL A 88 -5.93 -5.93 8.02
CA VAL A 88 -5.99 -4.47 8.04
C VAL A 88 -6.29 -3.95 6.64
N ILE A 89 -7.28 -3.09 6.52
CA ILE A 89 -7.70 -2.45 5.26
C ILE A 89 -7.54 -0.94 5.43
N GLY A 90 -7.00 -0.25 4.44
CA GLY A 90 -6.93 1.20 4.50
C GLY A 90 -6.22 1.83 3.32
N PRO A 91 -6.05 3.15 3.32
CA PRO A 91 -5.39 3.88 2.25
C PRO A 91 -3.93 3.45 2.05
N VAL A 92 -3.47 3.56 0.81
CA VAL A 92 -2.06 3.49 0.43
C VAL A 92 -1.39 4.81 0.78
N ALA A 93 -0.21 4.76 1.40
CA ALA A 93 0.66 5.92 1.48
C ALA A 93 1.43 6.07 0.16
N ASN A 94 1.11 7.13 -0.59
CA ASN A 94 1.64 7.36 -1.95
C ASN A 94 3.12 7.73 -1.97
N ASP A 95 3.72 8.05 -0.83
CA ASP A 95 5.10 8.51 -0.71
C ASP A 95 6.15 7.46 -1.08
N THR A 96 5.78 6.17 -1.01
CA THR A 96 6.63 5.08 -1.51
C THR A 96 6.49 4.92 -3.02
N LEU A 97 5.35 5.30 -3.60
CA LEU A 97 5.13 5.24 -5.04
C LEU A 97 5.88 6.36 -5.77
N TYR A 98 6.03 7.52 -5.12
CA TYR A 98 6.62 8.74 -5.70
C TYR A 98 7.88 9.21 -4.96
N ASP A 99 8.57 8.29 -4.27
CA ASP A 99 9.88 8.52 -3.62
C ASP A 99 9.99 9.73 -2.66
N SER A 100 8.88 10.17 -2.06
CA SER A 100 8.84 11.30 -1.10
C SER A 100 8.98 10.88 0.37
N LEU A 101 9.09 9.57 0.64
CA LEU A 101 9.22 8.99 1.99
C LEU A 101 10.35 9.64 2.81
N GLY A 102 11.49 9.92 2.19
CA GLY A 102 12.66 10.51 2.87
C GLY A 102 12.37 11.90 3.44
N ILE A 103 11.59 12.72 2.74
CA ILE A 103 11.21 14.07 3.18
C ILE A 103 10.20 13.97 4.33
N ILE A 104 9.17 13.14 4.15
CA ILE A 104 8.08 12.95 5.14
C ILE A 104 8.62 12.39 6.47
N THR A 105 9.66 11.55 6.41
CA THR A 105 10.25 10.93 7.60
C THR A 105 11.52 11.61 8.11
N SER A 106 11.91 12.75 7.51
CA SER A 106 13.15 13.47 7.82
C SER A 106 13.23 14.00 9.25
N GLY A 107 12.09 14.17 9.91
CA GLY A 107 11.99 14.79 11.24
C GLY A 107 11.97 16.32 11.21
N TYR A 108 12.04 16.94 10.03
CA TYR A 108 11.89 18.39 9.86
C TYR A 108 10.42 18.84 9.79
N LEU A 109 9.51 17.93 9.46
CA LEU A 109 8.09 18.19 9.37
C LEU A 109 7.38 17.79 10.68
N SER A 110 6.41 18.60 11.09
CA SER A 110 5.41 18.22 12.08
C SER A 110 4.55 17.06 11.56
N ASN A 111 3.86 16.38 12.47
CA ASN A 111 2.93 15.29 12.10
C ASN A 111 1.79 15.81 11.19
N GLU A 112 1.33 17.04 11.40
CA GLU A 112 0.26 17.65 10.61
C GLU A 112 0.73 17.92 9.17
N GLU A 113 1.94 18.45 9.00
CA GLU A 113 2.55 18.68 7.69
C GLU A 113 2.80 17.37 6.96
N ALA A 114 3.41 16.38 7.64
CA ALA A 114 3.64 15.05 7.10
C ALA A 114 2.34 14.35 6.65
N LEU A 115 1.27 14.44 7.46
CA LEU A 115 -0.05 13.95 7.09
C LEU A 115 -0.57 14.68 5.86
N SER A 116 -0.53 16.00 5.84
CA SER A 116 -1.03 16.80 4.71
C SER A 116 -0.35 16.45 3.38
N LEU A 117 0.94 16.09 3.40
CA LEU A 117 1.67 15.60 2.24
C LEU A 117 1.22 14.20 1.80
N LEU A 118 0.87 13.32 2.75
CA LEU A 118 0.29 12.01 2.45
C LEU A 118 -1.16 12.06 1.94
N MET A 119 -1.83 13.21 2.11
CA MET A 119 -3.14 13.47 1.49
C MET A 119 -3.04 13.76 -0.02
N ILE A 120 -1.84 13.97 -0.57
CA ILE A 120 -1.64 14.29 -1.98
C ILE A 120 -1.75 13.04 -2.85
N GLY A 121 -2.39 13.21 -4.01
CA GLY A 121 -2.55 12.17 -5.01
C GLY A 121 -3.82 11.32 -4.84
N PRO A 122 -3.99 10.32 -5.72
CA PRO A 122 -5.15 9.45 -5.72
C PRO A 122 -5.22 8.60 -4.44
N GLU A 123 -6.44 8.24 -4.05
CA GLU A 123 -6.66 7.37 -2.91
C GLU A 123 -6.89 5.93 -3.40
N TYR A 124 -5.89 5.08 -3.18
CA TYR A 124 -5.99 3.63 -3.36
C TYR A 124 -6.11 2.95 -2.00
N ARG A 125 -6.64 1.74 -1.98
CA ARG A 125 -6.73 0.93 -0.76
C ARG A 125 -5.80 -0.28 -0.85
N GLN A 126 -5.24 -0.64 0.29
CA GLN A 126 -4.44 -1.84 0.48
C GLN A 126 -5.07 -2.71 1.57
N VAL A 127 -4.88 -4.01 1.43
CA VAL A 127 -5.32 -5.04 2.36
C VAL A 127 -4.11 -5.83 2.80
N ALA A 128 -3.75 -5.72 4.07
CA ALA A 128 -2.69 -6.50 4.69
C ALA A 128 -3.31 -7.67 5.45
N ILE A 129 -3.03 -8.90 5.01
CA ILE A 129 -3.34 -10.10 5.78
C ILE A 129 -2.20 -10.35 6.76
N LYS A 130 -2.55 -10.41 8.03
CA LYS A 130 -1.60 -10.35 9.15
C LYS A 130 -1.35 -11.70 9.81
N THR A 131 -2.30 -12.62 9.67
CA THR A 131 -2.29 -13.89 10.41
C THR A 131 -2.51 -15.08 9.47
N ILE A 132 -2.10 -16.26 9.95
CA ILE A 132 -2.41 -17.54 9.29
C ILE A 132 -3.92 -17.77 9.19
N LYS A 133 -4.70 -17.28 10.17
CA LYS A 133 -6.16 -17.34 10.13
C LYS A 133 -6.71 -16.55 8.94
N GLY A 134 -6.20 -15.34 8.68
CA GLY A 134 -6.56 -14.56 7.50
C GLY A 134 -6.14 -15.25 6.19
N ILE A 135 -4.94 -15.84 6.12
CA ILE A 135 -4.49 -16.59 4.93
C ILE A 135 -5.40 -17.78 4.62
N LYS A 136 -5.90 -18.49 5.63
CA LYS A 136 -6.84 -19.61 5.44
C LYS A 136 -8.16 -19.18 4.78
N GLN A 137 -8.52 -17.91 4.87
CA GLN A 137 -9.69 -17.33 4.20
C GLN A 137 -9.36 -16.64 2.86
N LEU A 138 -8.09 -16.64 2.46
CA LEU A 138 -7.67 -16.13 1.15
C LEU A 138 -7.60 -17.29 0.15
N HIS A 139 -8.46 -17.25 -0.86
CA HIS A 139 -8.52 -18.26 -1.90
C HIS A 139 -7.90 -17.72 -3.19
N TRP A 140 -6.87 -18.40 -3.70
CA TRP A 140 -6.31 -18.11 -5.01
C TRP A 140 -7.34 -18.38 -6.11
N VAL A 141 -7.43 -17.47 -7.07
CA VAL A 141 -8.41 -17.54 -8.17
C VAL A 141 -7.71 -17.73 -9.51
N ASP A 142 -6.80 -16.83 -9.87
CA ASP A 142 -6.08 -16.84 -11.14
C ASP A 142 -4.79 -16.02 -11.07
N ALA A 143 -4.01 -16.00 -12.14
CA ALA A 143 -2.93 -15.04 -12.32
C ALA A 143 -2.73 -14.64 -13.78
N MET A 144 -2.54 -13.34 -14.00
CA MET A 144 -2.21 -12.80 -15.32
C MET A 144 -0.73 -12.42 -15.38
N LYS A 145 0.01 -12.96 -16.35
CA LYS A 145 1.39 -12.55 -16.60
C LYS A 145 1.42 -11.24 -17.39
N ILE A 146 2.18 -10.27 -16.89
CA ILE A 146 2.42 -8.97 -17.52
C ILE A 146 3.70 -9.09 -18.34
N ILE A 147 3.59 -8.91 -19.66
CA ILE A 147 4.73 -9.03 -20.59
C ILE A 147 5.26 -7.66 -20.97
N ASP A 148 4.38 -6.66 -21.05
CA ASP A 148 4.73 -5.29 -21.40
C ASP A 148 4.11 -4.37 -20.35
N VAL A 149 4.89 -3.39 -19.91
CA VAL A 149 4.54 -2.38 -18.90
C VAL A 149 4.72 -0.97 -19.43
N THR A 150 4.95 -0.80 -20.73
CA THR A 150 5.24 0.50 -21.36
C THR A 150 4.13 1.50 -21.09
N LYS A 151 2.87 1.09 -21.29
CA LYS A 151 1.70 1.96 -21.05
C LYS A 151 1.55 2.33 -19.58
N GLU A 152 1.71 1.37 -18.67
CA GLU A 152 1.61 1.57 -17.23
C GLU A 152 2.71 2.52 -16.74
N LYS A 153 3.93 2.38 -17.26
CA LYS A 153 5.06 3.29 -16.97
C LYS A 153 4.81 4.71 -17.48
N GLU A 154 4.27 4.86 -18.69
CA GLU A 154 3.91 6.18 -19.22
C GLU A 154 2.83 6.87 -18.39
N LEU A 155 1.82 6.11 -17.93
CA LEU A 155 0.78 6.64 -17.05
C LEU A 155 1.36 7.02 -15.68
N LEU A 156 2.16 6.13 -15.08
CA LEU A 156 2.79 6.38 -13.79
C LEU A 156 3.67 7.63 -13.82
N LYS A 157 4.43 7.83 -14.90
CA LYS A 157 5.26 9.02 -15.07
C LYS A 157 4.44 10.32 -15.07
N LYS A 158 3.29 10.34 -15.75
CA LYS A 158 2.41 11.53 -15.75
C LYS A 158 1.82 11.81 -14.37
N GLU A 159 1.45 10.77 -13.65
CA GLU A 159 0.94 10.90 -12.28
C GLU A 159 2.04 11.35 -11.31
N GLU A 160 3.27 10.86 -11.48
CA GLU A 160 4.44 11.27 -10.71
C GLU A 160 4.78 12.75 -10.95
N GLU A 161 4.74 13.21 -12.21
CA GLU A 161 4.92 14.63 -12.56
C GLU A 161 3.88 15.50 -11.84
N GLN A 162 2.59 15.14 -11.91
CA GLN A 162 1.52 15.85 -11.23
C GLN A 162 1.68 15.82 -9.70
N TYR A 163 2.03 14.66 -9.14
CA TYR A 163 2.26 14.49 -7.70
C TYR A 163 3.40 15.42 -7.23
N ASN A 164 4.51 15.46 -7.97
CA ASN A 164 5.66 16.29 -7.62
C ASN A 164 5.33 17.78 -7.66
N GLU A 165 4.53 18.24 -8.63
CA GLU A 165 4.06 19.62 -8.66
C GLU A 165 3.19 19.97 -7.44
N ASP A 166 2.25 19.09 -7.09
CA ASP A 166 1.34 19.31 -5.96
C ASP A 166 2.08 19.22 -4.61
N PHE A 167 3.05 18.30 -4.52
CA PHE A 167 3.95 18.17 -3.38
C PHE A 167 4.79 19.43 -3.18
N ALA A 168 5.39 19.98 -4.25
CA ALA A 168 6.16 21.22 -4.18
C ALA A 168 5.29 22.40 -3.72
N LYS A 169 4.10 22.57 -4.29
CA LYS A 169 3.13 23.61 -3.88
C LYS A 169 2.69 23.47 -2.42
N ALA A 170 2.62 22.25 -1.90
CA ALA A 170 2.31 22.02 -0.49
C ALA A 170 3.49 22.39 0.41
N MET A 171 4.71 22.00 0.05
CA MET A 171 5.93 22.33 0.78
C MET A 171 6.17 23.83 0.89
N GLU A 172 5.90 24.61 -0.16
CA GLU A 172 6.01 26.09 -0.13
C GLU A 172 5.15 26.74 0.97
N LYS A 173 4.11 26.06 1.46
CA LYS A 173 3.23 26.58 2.52
C LYS A 173 3.78 26.35 3.92
N PHE A 174 4.79 25.49 4.08
CA PHE A 174 5.42 25.19 5.36
C PHE A 174 6.59 26.15 5.66
N ASP A 175 7.14 26.81 4.65
CA ASP A 175 8.25 27.78 4.77
C ASP A 175 7.80 29.19 5.29
N VAL A 176 6.69 29.27 6.02
CA VAL A 176 6.10 30.52 6.56
C VAL A 176 6.26 30.62 8.08
#